data_AF-A0A5D2RL15-F1
#
_entry.id   AF-A0A5D2RL15-F1
#
_cell.length_a   1.000
_cell.length_b   1.000
_cell.length_c   1.000
_cell.angle_alpha   90.00
_cell.angle_beta   90.00
_cell.angle_gamma   90.00
#
_symmetry.space_group_name_H-M   'P 1'
#
loop_
_entity.id
_entity.type
_entity.pdbx_description
1 polymer ?
#
loop_
_entity_poly.entity_id
_entity_poly.type
_entity_poly.pdbx_seq_one_letter_code
_entity_poly.pdbx_strand_id
1 'polypeptide(L)'
;MSEIPEEANFTNIEQFLEPLKLFYKSLCSCGDRPITDGSLLDFLRQVSTFGLSLVRLDIKQESDCHIDVLDAITKHLEIGSYREWSEEQKQEWLLSELSGKRPLFGSDLPKTEEITDVLDAFNVLAELPADNFRAYIISMATAPSDVLAVELLQHECHVKQPLRVVPLFEKLADLEAAPAALARLFSVDWYKNRINRKQEVMIGYSDSGKDVGRLSTAWKLYKAQEELIKVAKQFGMKLTIFHVVVGLLEEEVVQLILLYYLNHQKLLSNHLGRSTCALEHSSVL
;
A
#
# COMPACT_ATOMS: atom_id res chain seq x y z
N MET A 1 -6.55 -32.34 0.48
CA MET A 1 -6.79 -31.48 -0.69
C MET A 1 -8.22 -31.74 -1.14
N SER A 2 -9.04 -30.70 -1.28
CA SER A 2 -10.46 -30.83 -1.65
C SER A 2 -10.58 -31.41 -3.06
N GLU A 3 -11.44 -32.41 -3.26
CA GLU A 3 -11.72 -33.09 -4.56
C GLU A 3 -12.58 -32.25 -5.52
N ILE A 4 -12.83 -30.98 -5.21
CA ILE A 4 -13.67 -30.10 -6.03
C ILE A 4 -12.81 -29.54 -7.18
N PRO A 5 -13.19 -29.76 -8.46
CA PRO A 5 -12.50 -29.18 -9.60
C PRO A 5 -12.41 -27.65 -9.49
N GLU A 6 -11.28 -27.05 -9.84
CA GLU A 6 -11.12 -25.58 -9.82
C GLU A 6 -12.18 -24.85 -10.66
N GLU A 7 -12.64 -25.49 -11.75
CA GLU A 7 -13.72 -24.98 -12.61
C GLU A 7 -15.08 -24.84 -11.90
N ALA A 8 -15.27 -25.54 -10.77
CA ALA A 8 -16.47 -25.44 -9.94
C ALA A 8 -16.35 -24.39 -8.83
N ASN A 9 -15.18 -23.74 -8.68
CA ASN A 9 -14.92 -22.76 -7.64
C ASN A 9 -14.95 -21.31 -8.18
N PHE A 10 -15.37 -20.37 -7.34
CA PHE A 10 -15.18 -18.94 -7.62
C PHE A 10 -13.72 -18.57 -7.39
N THR A 11 -13.04 -18.15 -8.46
CA THR A 11 -11.61 -17.79 -8.42
C THR A 11 -11.38 -16.28 -8.37
N ASN A 12 -12.40 -15.48 -8.69
CA ASN A 12 -12.42 -14.03 -8.52
C ASN A 12 -13.81 -13.57 -8.07
N ILE A 13 -13.85 -12.37 -7.49
CA ILE A 13 -15.08 -11.78 -6.95
C ILE A 13 -16.12 -11.49 -8.06
N GLU A 14 -15.68 -11.18 -9.28
CA GLU A 14 -16.57 -10.89 -10.40
C GLU A 14 -17.42 -12.09 -10.79
N GLN A 15 -16.84 -13.30 -10.83
CA GLN A 15 -17.58 -14.55 -11.08
C GLN A 15 -18.69 -14.76 -10.04
N PHE A 16 -18.45 -14.36 -8.79
CA PHE A 16 -19.44 -14.48 -7.73
C PHE A 16 -20.50 -13.37 -7.78
N LEU A 17 -20.11 -12.14 -8.14
CA LEU A 17 -21.01 -10.99 -8.23
C LEU A 17 -21.90 -11.01 -9.48
N GLU A 18 -21.43 -11.56 -10.60
CA GLU A 18 -22.14 -11.56 -11.88
C GLU A 18 -23.58 -12.13 -11.79
N PRO A 19 -23.81 -13.35 -11.25
CA PRO A 19 -25.17 -13.88 -11.09
C PRO A 19 -26.01 -13.06 -10.11
N LEU A 20 -25.41 -12.53 -9.03
CA LEU A 20 -26.11 -11.71 -8.05
C LEU A 20 -26.59 -10.37 -8.65
N LYS A 21 -25.75 -9.75 -9.47
CA LYS A 21 -26.08 -8.53 -10.23
C LYS A 21 -27.15 -8.80 -11.28
N LEU A 22 -27.14 -9.97 -11.91
CA LEU A 22 -28.19 -10.38 -12.85
C LEU A 22 -29.55 -10.48 -12.15
N PHE A 23 -29.62 -11.15 -10.99
CA PHE A 23 -30.85 -11.21 -10.20
C PHE A 23 -31.33 -9.84 -9.77
N TYR A 24 -30.42 -8.97 -9.31
CA TYR A 24 -30.75 -7.61 -8.91
C TYR A 24 -31.35 -6.81 -10.09
N LYS A 25 -30.70 -6.84 -11.26
CA LYS A 25 -31.19 -6.16 -12.47
C LYS A 25 -32.55 -6.70 -12.94
N SER A 26 -32.75 -8.01 -12.90
CA SER A 26 -34.01 -8.65 -13.29
C SER A 26 -35.17 -8.22 -12.41
N LEU A 27 -35.02 -8.33 -11.08
CA LEU A 27 -36.07 -7.97 -10.12
C LEU A 27 -36.40 -6.47 -10.15
N CYS A 28 -35.38 -5.62 -10.30
CA CYS A 28 -35.57 -4.19 -10.52
C CYS A 28 -36.39 -3.88 -11.77
N SER A 29 -36.23 -4.66 -12.84
CA SER A 29 -36.94 -4.49 -14.12
C SER A 29 -38.40 -4.95 -14.04
N CYS A 30 -38.73 -5.90 -13.15
CA CYS A 30 -40.09 -6.37 -12.91
C CYS A 30 -40.92 -5.45 -11.98
N GLY A 31 -40.32 -4.39 -11.43
CA GLY A 31 -40.98 -3.48 -10.48
C GLY A 31 -40.84 -3.87 -9.01
N ASP A 32 -40.11 -4.95 -8.70
CA ASP A 32 -39.95 -5.49 -7.34
C ASP A 32 -38.77 -4.84 -6.57
N ARG A 33 -38.59 -3.52 -6.74
CA ARG A 33 -37.54 -2.74 -6.06
C ARG A 33 -37.51 -2.91 -4.53
N PRO A 34 -38.66 -2.89 -3.82
CA PRO A 34 -38.66 -3.06 -2.37
C PRO A 34 -38.10 -4.41 -1.90
N ILE A 35 -38.21 -5.46 -2.73
CA ILE A 35 -37.66 -6.79 -2.44
C ILE A 35 -36.16 -6.84 -2.77
N THR A 36 -35.77 -6.15 -3.84
CA THR A 36 -34.35 -6.10 -4.29
C THR A 36 -33.45 -5.35 -3.32
N ASP A 37 -33.95 -4.25 -2.74
CA ASP A 37 -33.21 -3.41 -1.81
C ASP A 37 -33.15 -3.96 -0.38
N GLY A 38 -33.67 -5.19 -0.16
CA GLY A 38 -33.55 -5.93 1.10
C GLY A 38 -32.31 -6.84 1.12
N SER A 39 -32.53 -8.12 1.42
CA SER A 39 -31.44 -9.09 1.66
C SER A 39 -30.48 -9.27 0.48
N LEU A 40 -30.95 -9.12 -0.77
CA LEU A 40 -30.08 -9.25 -1.94
C LEU A 40 -29.09 -8.09 -2.02
N LEU A 41 -29.54 -6.85 -1.77
CA LEU A 41 -28.66 -5.70 -1.74
C LEU A 41 -27.67 -5.78 -0.57
N ASP A 42 -28.11 -6.24 0.60
CA ASP A 42 -27.21 -6.47 1.73
C ASP A 42 -26.18 -7.55 1.43
N PHE A 43 -26.57 -8.63 0.76
CA PHE A 43 -25.63 -9.67 0.33
C PHE A 43 -24.63 -9.14 -0.71
N LEU A 44 -25.08 -8.38 -1.71
CA LEU A 44 -24.19 -7.71 -2.67
C LEU A 44 -23.19 -6.77 -1.97
N ARG A 45 -23.63 -6.03 -0.95
CA ARG A 45 -22.75 -5.19 -0.12
C ARG A 45 -21.75 -6.03 0.67
N GLN A 46 -22.18 -7.14 1.28
CA GLN A 46 -21.30 -8.04 2.01
C GLN A 46 -20.21 -8.60 1.09
N VAL A 47 -20.59 -9.13 -0.07
CA VAL A 47 -19.62 -9.65 -1.04
C VAL A 47 -18.68 -8.54 -1.51
N SER A 48 -19.19 -7.35 -1.82
CA SER A 48 -18.36 -6.21 -2.24
C SER A 48 -17.42 -5.70 -1.13
N THR A 49 -17.77 -5.89 0.14
CA THR A 49 -16.99 -5.42 1.29
C THR A 49 -15.92 -6.44 1.70
N PHE A 50 -16.30 -7.71 1.77
CA PHE A 50 -15.48 -8.79 2.32
C PHE A 50 -14.79 -9.63 1.23
N GLY A 51 -15.28 -9.57 -0.01
CA GLY A 51 -14.81 -10.40 -1.10
C GLY A 51 -14.89 -11.89 -0.77
N LEU A 52 -13.94 -12.65 -1.30
CA LEU A 52 -13.82 -14.09 -1.05
C LEU A 52 -12.92 -14.41 0.16
N SER A 53 -12.12 -13.43 0.62
CA SER A 53 -11.07 -13.63 1.63
C SER A 53 -11.43 -13.06 3.00
N LEU A 54 -12.60 -12.41 3.14
CA LEU A 54 -13.07 -11.63 4.30
C LEU A 54 -12.25 -10.38 4.59
N VAL A 55 -10.95 -10.57 4.78
CA VAL A 55 -9.96 -9.52 5.05
C VAL A 55 -8.79 -9.70 4.11
N ARG A 56 -8.15 -8.57 3.77
CA ARG A 56 -6.89 -8.59 3.04
C ARG A 56 -5.74 -8.40 4.02
N LEU A 57 -4.69 -9.20 3.87
CA LEU A 57 -3.53 -9.16 4.74
C LEU A 57 -2.53 -8.10 4.25
N ASP A 58 -2.04 -7.28 5.18
CA ASP A 58 -0.85 -6.46 4.95
C ASP A 58 0.38 -7.26 5.39
N ILE A 59 1.39 -7.34 4.53
CA ILE A 59 2.70 -7.92 4.87
C ILE A 59 3.56 -6.79 5.42
N LYS A 60 4.29 -7.03 6.52
CA LYS A 60 5.19 -6.04 7.11
C LYS A 60 6.54 -6.67 7.39
N GLN A 61 7.61 -6.02 6.95
CA GLN A 61 8.99 -6.40 7.23
C GLN A 61 9.86 -5.16 7.42
N GLU A 62 10.96 -5.29 8.17
CA GLU A 62 11.94 -4.22 8.39
C GLU A 62 12.85 -4.02 7.16
N SER A 63 13.22 -2.76 6.89
CA SER A 63 14.07 -2.36 5.76
C SER A 63 15.44 -3.07 5.75
N ASP A 64 16.07 -3.24 6.91
CA ASP A 64 17.38 -3.90 7.03
C ASP A 64 17.37 -5.34 6.51
N CYS A 65 16.26 -6.08 6.67
CA CYS A 65 16.14 -7.44 6.14
C CYS A 65 16.19 -7.44 4.60
N HIS A 66 15.63 -6.42 3.93
CA HIS A 66 15.73 -6.28 2.47
C HIS A 66 17.16 -5.93 2.04
N ILE A 67 17.83 -5.08 2.83
CA ILE A 67 19.24 -4.72 2.61
C ILE A 67 20.12 -5.97 2.67
N ASP A 68 19.91 -6.86 3.65
CA ASP A 68 20.70 -8.10 3.79
C ASP A 68 20.51 -9.06 2.61
N VAL A 69 19.29 -9.18 2.09
CA VAL A 69 19.02 -9.99 0.89
C VAL A 69 19.77 -9.41 -0.32
N LEU A 70 19.65 -8.10 -0.56
CA LEU A 70 20.34 -7.45 -1.69
C LEU A 70 21.87 -7.45 -1.53
N ASP A 71 22.37 -7.36 -0.31
CA ASP A 71 23.79 -7.45 -0.01
C ASP A 71 24.35 -8.85 -0.30
N ALA A 72 23.62 -9.90 0.10
CA ALA A 72 23.98 -11.27 -0.25
C ALA A 72 23.98 -11.50 -1.77
N ILE A 73 22.98 -10.96 -2.48
CA ILE A 73 22.91 -11.04 -3.95
C ILE A 73 24.11 -10.32 -4.60
N THR A 74 24.37 -9.08 -4.23
CA THR A 74 25.46 -8.28 -4.81
C THR A 74 26.84 -8.87 -4.54
N LYS A 75 27.05 -9.45 -3.34
CA LYS A 75 28.27 -10.19 -3.00
C LYS A 75 28.42 -11.47 -3.80
N HIS A 76 27.35 -12.24 -3.98
CA HIS A 76 27.35 -13.47 -4.78
C HIS A 76 27.64 -13.20 -6.27
N LEU A 77 27.14 -12.09 -6.79
CA LEU A 77 27.40 -11.65 -8.17
C LEU A 77 28.77 -10.98 -8.36
N GLU A 78 29.57 -10.83 -7.29
CA GLU A 78 30.88 -10.17 -7.29
C GLU A 78 30.84 -8.70 -7.78
N ILE A 79 29.71 -8.01 -7.60
CA ILE A 79 29.52 -6.61 -8.02
C ILE A 79 29.67 -5.60 -6.87
N GLY A 80 29.80 -6.07 -5.63
CA GLY A 80 30.07 -5.25 -4.46
C GLY A 80 29.25 -5.66 -3.24
N SER A 81 29.11 -4.72 -2.30
CA SER A 81 28.39 -4.86 -1.03
C SER A 81 27.29 -3.79 -1.03
N TYR A 82 26.05 -4.18 -1.35
CA TYR A 82 24.91 -3.25 -1.38
C TYR A 82 24.78 -2.44 -0.07
N ARG A 83 25.10 -3.06 1.08
CA ARG A 83 25.03 -2.40 2.39
C ARG A 83 26.01 -1.23 2.52
N GLU A 84 27.16 -1.28 1.83
CA GLU A 84 28.22 -0.26 1.88
C GLU A 84 28.02 0.88 0.86
N TRP A 85 27.13 0.70 -0.11
CA TRP A 85 26.87 1.70 -1.13
C TRP A 85 26.17 2.95 -0.58
N SER A 86 26.47 4.09 -1.20
CA SER A 86 25.73 5.33 -0.96
C SER A 86 24.28 5.20 -1.43
N GLU A 87 23.40 6.06 -0.93
CA GLU A 87 22.00 6.06 -1.33
C GLU A 87 21.81 6.27 -2.84
N GLU A 88 22.64 7.11 -3.45
CA GLU A 88 22.64 7.36 -4.88
C GLU A 88 23.06 6.12 -5.67
N GLN A 89 24.09 5.41 -5.21
CA GLN A 89 24.57 4.18 -5.83
C GLN A 89 23.52 3.07 -5.73
N LYS A 90 22.85 2.94 -4.57
CA LYS A 90 21.74 2.00 -4.37
C LYS A 90 20.60 2.30 -5.35
N GLN A 91 20.16 3.56 -5.44
CA GLN A 91 19.10 3.96 -6.37
C GLN A 91 19.49 3.69 -7.82
N GLU A 92 20.71 4.04 -8.24
CA GLU A 92 21.17 3.84 -9.61
C GLU A 92 21.16 2.36 -9.99
N TRP A 93 21.71 1.51 -9.11
CA TRP A 93 21.72 0.07 -9.34
C TRP A 93 20.31 -0.53 -9.35
N LEU A 94 19.47 -0.21 -8.37
CA LEU A 94 18.09 -0.71 -8.31
C LEU A 94 17.29 -0.31 -9.55
N LEU A 95 17.43 0.93 -10.03
CA LEU A 95 16.72 1.39 -11.22
C LEU A 95 17.25 0.75 -12.51
N SER A 96 18.55 0.45 -12.56
CA SER A 96 19.16 -0.34 -13.64
C SER A 96 18.55 -1.73 -13.69
N GLU A 97 18.52 -2.46 -12.57
CA GLU A 97 17.96 -3.82 -12.50
C GLU A 97 16.46 -3.85 -12.76
N LEU A 98 15.69 -2.91 -12.19
CA LEU A 98 14.24 -2.77 -12.41
C LEU A 98 13.85 -2.41 -13.86
N SER A 99 14.77 -1.81 -14.61
CA SER A 99 14.60 -1.54 -16.04
C SER A 99 15.13 -2.68 -16.92
N GLY A 100 15.95 -3.55 -16.33
CA GLY A 100 16.50 -4.74 -16.96
C GLY A 100 15.45 -5.82 -17.18
N LYS A 101 15.82 -6.83 -17.98
CA LYS A 101 15.02 -8.05 -18.20
C LYS A 101 15.74 -9.32 -17.76
N ARG A 102 16.95 -9.16 -17.21
CA ARG A 102 17.82 -10.26 -16.83
C ARG A 102 17.42 -10.66 -15.40
N PRO A 103 17.17 -11.96 -15.13
CA PRO A 103 17.02 -12.44 -13.76
C PRO A 103 18.28 -12.15 -12.93
N LEU A 104 18.09 -11.63 -11.73
CA LEU A 104 19.17 -11.14 -10.88
C LEU A 104 19.90 -12.28 -10.16
N PHE A 105 19.19 -13.30 -9.68
CA PHE A 105 19.78 -14.44 -8.97
C PHE A 105 19.11 -15.77 -9.34
N GLY A 106 19.86 -16.86 -9.20
CA GLY A 106 19.39 -18.23 -9.40
C GLY A 106 19.15 -18.97 -8.08
N SER A 107 18.90 -20.28 -8.17
CA SER A 107 18.77 -21.16 -7.02
C SER A 107 20.08 -21.38 -6.24
N ASP A 108 21.19 -20.90 -6.78
CA ASP A 108 22.55 -21.03 -6.26
C ASP A 108 22.94 -19.94 -5.25
N LEU A 109 22.08 -18.93 -5.03
CA LEU A 109 22.31 -17.89 -4.03
C LEU A 109 22.50 -18.52 -2.63
N PRO A 110 23.62 -18.24 -1.93
CA PRO A 110 23.80 -18.63 -0.54
C PRO A 110 22.82 -17.86 0.35
N LYS A 111 21.99 -18.59 1.10
CA LYS A 111 20.96 -18.00 1.97
C LYS A 111 21.23 -18.33 3.42
N THR A 112 21.18 -17.32 4.28
CA THR A 112 21.00 -17.50 5.73
C THR A 112 19.54 -17.82 6.02
N GLU A 113 19.22 -18.18 7.27
CA GLU A 113 17.84 -18.40 7.72
C GLU A 113 16.99 -17.13 7.50
N GLU A 114 17.49 -15.97 7.91
CA GLU A 114 16.81 -14.67 7.74
C GLU A 114 16.57 -14.30 6.27
N ILE A 115 17.55 -14.53 5.39
CA ILE A 115 17.40 -14.29 3.95
C ILE A 115 16.37 -15.25 3.34
N THR A 116 16.38 -16.51 3.80
CA THR A 116 15.42 -17.52 3.35
C THR A 116 14.01 -17.11 3.72
N ASP A 117 13.78 -16.68 4.96
CA ASP A 117 12.47 -16.23 5.43
C ASP A 117 11.91 -15.06 4.60
N VAL A 118 12.76 -14.07 4.26
CA VAL A 118 12.34 -12.94 3.41
C VAL A 118 11.96 -13.40 2.01
N LEU A 119 12.78 -14.24 1.38
CA LEU A 119 12.53 -14.75 0.03
C LEU A 119 11.31 -15.68 -0.01
N ASP A 120 11.12 -16.51 1.01
CA ASP A 120 9.98 -17.42 1.12
C ASP A 120 8.67 -16.65 1.33
N ALA A 121 8.69 -15.53 2.05
CA ALA A 121 7.54 -14.64 2.12
C ALA A 121 7.15 -14.13 0.72
N PHE A 122 8.11 -13.75 -0.13
CA PHE A 122 7.80 -13.36 -1.52
C PHE A 122 7.35 -14.54 -2.39
N ASN A 123 7.87 -15.74 -2.17
CA ASN A 123 7.40 -16.95 -2.87
C ASN A 123 5.92 -17.22 -2.54
N VAL A 124 5.52 -17.10 -1.27
CA VAL A 124 4.10 -17.20 -0.85
C VAL A 124 3.24 -16.14 -1.54
N LEU A 125 3.76 -14.91 -1.69
CA LEU A 125 3.07 -13.84 -2.44
C LEU A 125 2.92 -14.15 -3.94
N ALA A 126 3.85 -14.88 -4.54
CA ALA A 126 3.80 -15.27 -5.95
C ALA A 126 2.84 -16.44 -6.21
N GLU A 127 2.64 -17.32 -5.23
CA GLU A 127 1.78 -18.50 -5.32
C GLU A 127 0.31 -18.21 -5.01
N LEU A 128 0.03 -17.37 -4.01
CA LEU A 128 -1.33 -17.12 -3.55
C LEU A 128 -2.07 -16.04 -4.38
N PRO A 129 -3.42 -16.09 -4.46
CA PRO A 129 -4.20 -15.06 -5.13
C PRO A 129 -3.96 -13.66 -4.55
N ALA A 130 -3.75 -12.68 -5.43
CA ALA A 130 -3.45 -11.29 -5.04
C ALA A 130 -4.54 -10.64 -4.19
N ASP A 131 -5.80 -11.06 -4.34
CA ASP A 131 -6.92 -10.57 -3.55
C ASP A 131 -6.83 -10.89 -2.05
N ASN A 132 -5.96 -11.82 -1.66
CA ASN A 132 -5.68 -12.11 -0.25
C ASN A 132 -4.83 -11.04 0.42
N PHE A 133 -4.13 -10.21 -0.36
CA PHE A 133 -3.16 -9.26 0.14
C PHE A 133 -3.54 -7.83 -0.23
N ARG A 134 -3.08 -6.89 0.59
CA ARG A 134 -3.35 -5.47 0.39
C ARG A 134 -2.05 -4.71 0.13
N ALA A 135 -1.18 -4.58 1.12
CA ALA A 135 0.05 -3.78 1.00
C ALA A 135 1.28 -4.54 1.52
N TYR A 136 2.45 -4.13 1.04
CA TYR A 136 3.74 -4.49 1.64
C TYR A 136 4.29 -3.27 2.38
N ILE A 137 4.33 -3.36 3.71
CA ILE A 137 4.75 -2.28 4.61
C ILE A 137 6.22 -2.46 4.97
N ILE A 138 7.01 -1.41 4.76
CA ILE A 138 8.43 -1.38 5.12
C ILE A 138 8.59 -0.63 6.43
N SER A 139 8.90 -1.34 7.50
CA SER A 139 9.18 -0.73 8.81
C SER A 139 10.58 -0.15 8.83
N MET A 140 10.82 0.87 9.68
CA MET A 140 12.09 1.60 9.71
C MET A 140 12.53 2.10 8.32
N ALA A 141 11.57 2.53 7.48
CA ALA A 141 11.90 3.10 6.18
C ALA A 141 12.52 4.48 6.35
N THR A 142 13.65 4.71 5.68
CA THR A 142 14.43 5.95 5.79
C THR A 142 14.67 6.60 4.43
N ALA A 143 14.77 5.81 3.36
CA ALA A 143 15.26 6.27 2.08
C ALA A 143 14.46 5.72 0.88
N PRO A 144 14.54 6.38 -0.30
CA PRO A 144 13.95 5.88 -1.54
C PRO A 144 14.40 4.45 -1.90
N SER A 145 15.66 4.09 -1.62
CA SER A 145 16.17 2.75 -1.90
C SER A 145 15.38 1.65 -1.20
N ASP A 146 14.84 1.91 -0.01
CA ASP A 146 14.09 0.92 0.77
C ASP A 146 12.83 0.48 -0.01
N VAL A 147 12.13 1.45 -0.60
CA VAL A 147 10.94 1.20 -1.42
C VAL A 147 11.31 0.48 -2.72
N LEU A 148 12.36 0.95 -3.40
CA LEU A 148 12.82 0.35 -4.66
C LEU A 148 13.37 -1.07 -4.47
N ALA A 149 13.97 -1.37 -3.32
CA ALA A 149 14.46 -2.69 -2.96
C ALA A 149 13.31 -3.72 -2.92
N VAL A 150 12.20 -3.38 -2.26
CA VAL A 150 11.02 -4.25 -2.22
C VAL A 150 10.36 -4.38 -3.59
N GLU A 151 10.31 -3.31 -4.39
CA GLU A 151 9.83 -3.41 -5.77
C GLU A 151 10.68 -4.38 -6.60
N LEU A 152 12.01 -4.36 -6.43
CA LEU A 152 12.92 -5.29 -7.10
C LEU A 152 12.73 -6.72 -6.61
N LEU A 153 12.64 -6.96 -5.29
CA LEU A 153 12.43 -8.30 -4.75
C LEU A 153 11.10 -8.90 -5.18
N GLN A 154 10.02 -8.10 -5.23
CA GLN A 154 8.74 -8.58 -5.78
C GLN A 154 8.84 -8.97 -7.26
N HIS A 155 9.63 -8.22 -8.04
CA HIS A 155 9.88 -8.53 -9.45
C HIS A 155 10.68 -9.84 -9.60
N GLU A 156 11.80 -9.98 -8.89
CA GLU A 156 12.69 -11.14 -8.98
C GLU A 156 12.09 -12.43 -8.41
N CYS A 157 11.22 -12.31 -7.40
CA CYS A 157 10.44 -13.45 -6.88
C CYS A 157 9.19 -13.75 -7.72
N HIS A 158 9.03 -13.14 -8.90
CA HIS A 158 7.95 -13.42 -9.86
C HIS A 158 6.54 -13.20 -9.28
N VAL A 159 6.37 -12.22 -8.39
CA VAL A 159 5.05 -11.87 -7.86
C VAL A 159 4.19 -11.32 -9.01
N LYS A 160 3.22 -12.12 -9.47
CA LYS A 160 2.42 -11.85 -10.69
C LYS A 160 1.71 -10.49 -10.64
N GLN A 161 1.20 -10.13 -9.46
CA GLN A 161 0.56 -8.85 -9.19
C GLN A 161 1.22 -8.24 -7.95
N PRO A 162 2.33 -7.51 -8.13
CA PRO A 162 3.11 -7.05 -7.01
C PRO A 162 2.33 -6.03 -6.18
N LEU A 163 2.39 -6.21 -4.87
CA LEU A 163 1.71 -5.39 -3.88
C LEU A 163 2.21 -3.95 -3.97
N ARG A 164 1.35 -3.02 -3.56
CA ARG A 164 1.78 -1.64 -3.37
C ARG A 164 2.69 -1.56 -2.15
N VAL A 165 3.83 -0.91 -2.31
CA VAL A 165 4.83 -0.75 -1.26
C VAL A 165 4.53 0.52 -0.45
N VAL A 166 4.49 0.37 0.87
CA VAL A 166 4.10 1.41 1.83
C VAL A 166 5.26 1.64 2.80
N PRO A 167 6.04 2.73 2.64
CA PRO A 167 7.06 3.07 3.62
C PRO A 167 6.39 3.51 4.93
N LEU A 168 6.90 2.99 6.04
CA LEU A 168 6.51 3.38 7.39
C LEU A 168 7.62 4.21 8.04
N PHE A 169 7.36 5.51 8.16
CA PHE A 169 8.25 6.47 8.81
C PHE A 169 7.90 6.52 10.31
N GLU A 170 8.81 6.03 11.15
CA GLU A 170 8.58 5.82 12.59
C GLU A 170 9.36 6.79 13.48
N LYS A 171 10.60 7.13 13.11
CA LYS A 171 11.43 8.06 13.88
C LYS A 171 11.20 9.50 13.42
N LEU A 172 11.56 10.43 14.29
CA LEU A 172 11.47 11.85 14.00
C LEU A 172 12.25 12.24 12.73
N ALA A 173 13.52 11.80 12.64
CA ALA A 173 14.37 12.12 11.50
C ALA A 173 13.77 11.58 10.19
N ASP A 174 13.20 10.39 10.24
CA ASP A 174 12.56 9.74 9.09
C ASP A 174 11.31 10.51 8.65
N LEU A 175 10.48 10.98 9.61
CA LEU A 175 9.31 11.82 9.32
C LEU A 175 9.69 13.19 8.71
N GLU A 176 10.80 13.78 9.16
CA GLU A 176 11.31 15.04 8.61
C GLU A 176 11.92 14.84 7.20
N ALA A 177 12.53 13.69 6.94
CA ALA A 177 13.11 13.33 5.64
C ALA A 177 12.08 12.78 4.63
N ALA A 178 10.94 12.27 5.10
CA ALA A 178 9.92 11.61 4.28
C ALA A 178 9.45 12.43 3.05
N PRO A 179 9.18 13.75 3.14
CA PRO A 179 8.79 14.54 1.97
C PRO A 179 9.85 14.54 0.88
N ALA A 180 11.13 14.63 1.25
CA ALA A 180 12.24 14.60 0.30
C ALA A 180 12.41 13.21 -0.32
N ALA A 181 12.29 12.15 0.48
CA ALA A 181 12.33 10.77 -0.01
C ALA A 181 11.20 10.49 -1.02
N LEU A 182 9.97 10.90 -0.73
CA LEU A 182 8.86 10.75 -1.67
C LEU A 182 9.01 11.63 -2.91
N ALA A 183 9.48 12.86 -2.78
CA ALA A 183 9.76 13.71 -3.93
C ALA A 183 10.78 13.05 -4.86
N ARG A 184 11.80 12.40 -4.30
CA ARG A 184 12.78 11.63 -5.06
C ARG A 184 12.14 10.44 -5.76
N LEU A 185 11.34 9.62 -5.06
CA LEU A 185 10.59 8.52 -5.68
C LEU A 185 9.66 8.99 -6.80
N PHE A 186 8.92 10.07 -6.58
CA PHE A 186 8.02 10.64 -7.59
C PHE A 186 8.75 11.31 -8.75
N SER A 187 10.04 11.62 -8.61
CA SER A 187 10.87 12.10 -9.73
C SER A 187 11.25 10.97 -10.70
N VAL A 188 11.20 9.70 -10.26
CA VAL A 188 11.53 8.53 -11.08
C VAL A 188 10.34 8.10 -11.93
N ASP A 189 10.49 8.14 -13.26
CA ASP A 189 9.41 7.79 -14.20
C ASP A 189 8.98 6.32 -14.11
N TRP A 190 9.93 5.40 -13.92
CA TRP A 190 9.65 3.99 -13.70
C TRP A 190 8.68 3.80 -12.51
N TYR A 191 8.98 4.44 -11.37
CA TYR A 191 8.19 4.31 -10.15
C TYR A 191 6.79 4.93 -10.30
N LYS A 192 6.70 6.12 -10.90
CA LYS A 192 5.39 6.77 -11.19
C LYS A 192 4.45 5.89 -11.99
N ASN A 193 4.99 5.23 -13.02
CA ASN A 193 4.25 4.32 -13.88
C ASN A 193 3.84 3.06 -13.10
N ARG A 194 4.77 2.50 -12.31
CA ARG A 194 4.55 1.31 -11.47
C ARG A 194 3.41 1.49 -10.47
N ILE A 195 3.31 2.64 -9.81
CA ILE A 195 2.27 2.91 -8.79
C ILE A 195 0.98 3.50 -9.36
N ASN A 196 0.90 3.74 -10.67
CA ASN A 196 -0.23 4.40 -11.34
C ASN A 196 -0.69 5.68 -10.61
N ARG A 197 0.28 6.51 -10.21
CA ARG A 197 0.10 7.76 -9.45
C ARG A 197 -0.68 7.63 -8.13
N LYS A 198 -0.69 6.45 -7.50
CA LYS A 198 -1.31 6.24 -6.18
C LYS A 198 -0.24 5.78 -5.19
N GLN A 199 0.06 6.62 -4.20
CA GLN A 199 0.99 6.29 -3.13
C GLN A 199 0.24 6.13 -1.82
N GLU A 200 0.55 5.09 -1.06
CA GLU A 200 0.17 4.99 0.34
C GLU A 200 1.42 5.10 1.21
N VAL A 201 1.34 5.86 2.30
CA VAL A 201 2.42 6.06 3.25
C VAL A 201 1.87 5.75 4.62
N MET A 202 2.63 5.00 5.42
CA MET A 202 2.28 4.76 6.81
C MET A 202 3.08 5.70 7.68
N ILE A 203 2.39 6.33 8.64
CA ILE A 203 3.03 7.19 9.63
C ILE A 203 2.75 6.63 11.01
N GLY A 204 3.82 6.40 11.75
CA GLY A 204 3.79 6.02 13.15
C GLY A 204 4.73 6.95 13.89
N TYR A 205 4.39 7.33 15.12
CA TYR A 205 5.38 7.90 16.02
C TYR A 205 5.46 6.99 17.23
N SER A 206 6.35 6.01 17.16
CA SER A 206 6.52 4.99 18.21
C SER A 206 7.68 5.31 19.14
N ASP A 207 8.27 6.51 19.03
CA ASP A 207 9.53 6.80 19.68
C ASP A 207 9.48 6.42 21.16
N SER A 208 10.30 5.43 21.49
CA SER A 208 10.58 4.90 22.82
C SER A 208 11.07 5.97 23.81
N GLY A 209 11.31 7.20 23.34
CA GLY A 209 11.49 8.39 24.15
C GLY A 209 10.19 8.86 24.80
N LYS A 210 9.98 8.46 26.06
CA LYS A 210 9.04 9.06 27.03
C LYS A 210 9.24 10.57 27.26
N ASP A 211 10.15 11.23 26.52
CA ASP A 211 10.66 12.57 26.81
C ASP A 211 10.12 13.68 25.89
N VAL A 212 9.41 13.36 24.80
CA VAL A 212 8.78 14.37 23.94
C VAL A 212 7.26 14.24 24.05
N GLY A 213 6.67 15.14 24.83
CA GLY A 213 5.24 15.08 25.18
C GLY A 213 4.29 14.97 23.96
N ARG A 214 3.13 14.36 24.18
CA ARG A 214 2.12 14.02 23.15
C ARG A 214 1.81 15.14 22.15
N LEU A 215 1.76 16.40 22.62
CA LEU A 215 1.49 17.57 21.79
C LEU A 215 2.57 17.79 20.72
N SER A 216 3.84 17.67 21.09
CA SER A 216 4.97 17.87 20.18
C SER A 216 5.00 16.78 19.10
N THR A 217 4.71 15.54 19.48
CA THR A 217 4.53 14.41 18.55
C THR A 217 3.39 14.67 17.57
N ALA A 218 2.20 15.04 18.05
CA ALA A 218 1.05 15.32 17.21
C ALA A 218 1.32 16.48 16.24
N TRP A 219 1.99 17.54 16.70
CA TRP A 219 2.37 18.68 15.86
C TRP A 219 3.36 18.31 14.75
N LYS A 220 4.35 17.47 15.06
CA LYS A 220 5.32 16.99 14.09
C LYS A 220 4.69 16.08 13.04
N LEU A 221 3.83 15.15 13.46
CA LEU A 221 3.03 14.33 12.56
C LEU A 221 2.16 15.20 11.65
N TYR A 222 1.48 16.21 12.20
CA TYR A 222 0.67 17.15 11.42
C TYR A 222 1.50 17.86 10.33
N LYS A 223 2.66 18.42 10.71
CA LYS A 223 3.57 19.07 9.76
C LYS A 223 4.07 18.12 8.67
N ALA A 224 4.47 16.91 9.05
CA ALA A 224 4.91 15.90 8.09
C ALA A 224 3.80 15.58 7.08
N GLN A 225 2.55 15.38 7.54
CA GLN A 225 1.41 15.17 6.65
C GLN A 225 1.16 16.34 5.70
N GLU A 226 1.25 17.58 6.18
CA GLU A 226 1.07 18.77 5.33
C GLU A 226 2.11 18.81 4.19
N GLU A 227 3.38 18.55 4.50
CA GLU A 227 4.46 18.52 3.52
C GLU A 227 4.33 17.34 2.55
N LEU A 228 3.97 16.15 3.03
CA LEU A 228 3.70 14.99 2.18
C LEU A 228 2.56 15.26 1.18
N ILE A 229 1.49 15.93 1.62
CA ILE A 229 0.37 16.33 0.76
C ILE A 229 0.84 17.37 -0.27
N LYS A 230 1.68 18.34 0.11
CA LYS A 230 2.25 19.32 -0.82
C LYS A 230 3.08 18.63 -1.91
N VAL A 231 4.00 17.74 -1.53
CA VAL A 231 4.81 16.96 -2.47
C VAL A 231 3.93 16.12 -3.38
N ALA A 232 2.97 15.38 -2.85
CA ALA A 232 2.04 14.59 -3.64
C ALA A 232 1.27 15.44 -4.67
N LYS A 233 0.78 16.62 -4.27
CA LYS A 233 0.10 17.55 -5.19
C LYS A 233 1.03 18.07 -6.29
N GLN A 234 2.27 18.42 -5.96
CA GLN A 234 3.26 18.91 -6.93
C GLN A 234 3.53 17.88 -8.04
N PHE A 235 3.58 16.59 -7.70
CA PHE A 235 3.81 15.51 -8.65
C PHE A 235 2.53 14.89 -9.24
N GLY A 236 1.34 15.39 -8.87
CA GLY A 236 0.06 14.85 -9.35
C GLY A 236 -0.27 13.46 -8.81
N MET A 237 0.16 13.14 -7.60
CA MET A 237 -0.06 11.86 -6.92
C MET A 237 -1.30 11.87 -6.04
N LYS A 238 -2.07 10.78 -6.07
CA LYS A 238 -3.09 10.49 -5.06
C LYS A 238 -2.42 9.84 -3.85
N LEU A 239 -2.26 10.60 -2.78
CA LEU A 239 -1.68 10.13 -1.52
C LEU A 239 -2.77 9.60 -0.58
N THR A 240 -2.55 8.41 -0.04
CA THR A 240 -3.31 7.83 1.09
C THR A 240 -2.39 7.76 2.30
N ILE A 241 -2.86 8.23 3.46
CA ILE A 241 -2.08 8.19 4.71
C ILE A 241 -2.66 7.10 5.61
N PHE A 242 -1.87 6.06 5.86
CA PHE A 242 -2.19 4.99 6.80
C PHE A 242 -1.66 5.37 8.19
N HIS A 243 -2.59 5.61 9.12
CA HIS A 243 -2.27 5.94 10.50
C HIS A 243 -2.07 4.66 11.32
N VAL A 244 -0.93 4.54 12.00
CA VAL A 244 -0.71 3.48 12.99
C VAL A 244 -1.33 3.90 14.33
N VAL A 245 -2.01 2.98 15.00
CA VAL A 245 -2.44 3.17 16.39
C VAL A 245 -1.21 3.05 17.30
N VAL A 246 -0.68 4.18 17.75
CA VAL A 246 0.34 4.22 18.80
C VAL A 246 -0.25 4.89 20.04
N GLY A 247 -1.05 4.19 20.85
CA GLY A 247 -1.53 4.62 22.18
C GLY A 247 -2.21 6.01 22.32
N LEU A 248 -2.25 6.81 21.25
CA LEU A 248 -2.78 8.16 21.12
C LEU A 248 -4.15 8.13 20.44
N LEU A 249 -4.55 6.99 19.88
CA LEU A 249 -5.83 6.78 19.19
C LEU A 249 -6.87 6.09 20.09
N GLU A 250 -6.81 6.32 21.40
CA GLU A 250 -7.95 6.01 22.28
C GLU A 250 -8.94 7.19 22.19
N GLU A 251 -10.07 6.94 21.50
CA GLU A 251 -11.32 7.73 21.39
C GLU A 251 -11.26 9.23 20.98
N GLU A 252 -10.41 10.05 21.59
CA GLU A 252 -10.38 11.52 21.41
C GLU A 252 -9.89 11.92 20.01
N VAL A 253 -8.96 11.15 19.43
CA VAL A 253 -8.46 11.42 18.07
C VAL A 253 -9.42 10.96 16.99
N VAL A 254 -10.30 9.97 17.23
CA VAL A 254 -11.38 9.65 16.28
C VAL A 254 -12.32 10.85 16.15
N GLN A 255 -12.66 11.49 17.27
CA GLN A 255 -13.42 12.74 17.26
C GLN A 255 -12.66 13.89 16.58
N LEU A 256 -11.36 14.03 16.81
CA LEU A 256 -10.53 15.06 16.17
C LEU A 256 -10.33 14.82 14.66
N ILE A 257 -10.18 13.57 14.23
CA ILE A 257 -10.13 13.16 12.82
C ILE A 257 -11.51 13.40 12.17
N LEU A 258 -12.62 13.07 12.85
CA LEU A 258 -13.96 13.41 12.37
C LEU A 258 -14.16 14.93 12.25
N LEU A 259 -13.78 15.70 13.28
CA LEU A 259 -13.83 17.17 13.26
C LEU A 259 -12.94 17.75 12.16
N TYR A 260 -11.75 17.19 11.96
CA TYR A 260 -10.82 17.60 10.90
C TYR A 260 -11.39 17.29 9.51
N TYR A 261 -11.85 16.06 9.25
CA TYR A 261 -12.48 15.68 7.97
C TYR A 261 -13.72 16.53 7.68
N LEU A 262 -14.57 16.77 8.68
CA LEU A 262 -15.77 17.60 8.54
C LEU A 262 -15.42 19.08 8.30
N ASN A 263 -14.40 19.62 8.97
CA ASN A 263 -13.96 21.00 8.74
C ASN A 263 -13.24 21.16 7.40
N HIS A 264 -12.45 20.18 6.95
CA HIS A 264 -11.77 20.23 5.67
C HIS A 264 -12.75 20.11 4.49
N GLN A 265 -13.83 19.31 4.62
CA GLN A 265 -14.93 19.32 3.66
C GLN A 265 -15.67 20.66 3.64
N LYS A 266 -15.92 21.29 4.80
CA LYS A 266 -16.53 22.63 4.87
C LYS A 266 -15.66 23.74 4.25
N LEU A 267 -14.34 23.67 4.43
CA LEU A 267 -13.39 24.61 3.82
C LEU A 267 -13.33 24.44 2.30
N LEU A 268 -13.40 23.20 1.80
CA LEU A 268 -13.49 22.91 0.37
C LEU A 268 -14.84 23.34 -0.23
N SER A 269 -15.95 23.19 0.49
CA SER A 269 -17.27 23.67 0.04
C SER A 269 -17.41 25.19 0.06
N ASN A 270 -16.66 25.90 0.91
CA ASN A 270 -16.69 27.36 0.99
C ASN A 270 -15.80 28.05 -0.05
N HIS A 271 -14.79 27.35 -0.59
CA HIS A 271 -13.94 27.86 -1.68
C HIS A 271 -14.51 27.58 -3.09
N LEU A 272 -15.44 26.64 -3.22
CA LEU A 272 -16.22 26.42 -4.43
C LEU A 272 -17.58 27.11 -4.26
N GLY A 273 -17.63 28.40 -4.61
CA GLY A 273 -18.86 29.18 -4.62
C GLY A 273 -19.99 28.46 -5.37
N ARG A 274 -21.16 28.39 -4.72
CA ARG A 274 -22.50 28.05 -5.26
C ARG A 274 -22.49 27.62 -6.73
N SER A 275 -22.25 26.33 -6.94
CA SER A 275 -22.70 25.64 -8.15
C SER A 275 -23.47 24.43 -7.65
N THR A 276 -24.78 24.47 -7.81
CA THR A 276 -25.67 23.33 -7.61
C THR A 276 -25.22 22.18 -8.51
N CYS A 277 -24.37 21.29 -7.99
CA CYS A 277 -24.17 19.98 -8.59
C CYS A 277 -25.08 19.04 -7.81
N ALA A 278 -26.22 18.73 -8.43
CA ALA A 278 -27.06 17.61 -8.05
C ALA A 278 -26.18 16.38 -7.83
N LEU A 279 -26.52 15.61 -6.79
CA LEU A 279 -26.09 14.23 -6.65
C LEU A 279 -26.60 13.47 -7.88
N GLU A 280 -25.82 13.46 -8.96
CA GLU A 280 -25.95 12.45 -9.99
C GLU A 280 -25.56 11.13 -9.36
N HIS A 281 -26.58 10.31 -9.10
CA HIS A 281 -26.44 8.87 -8.96
C HIS A 281 -25.72 8.33 -10.19
N SER A 282 -24.39 8.30 -10.13
CA SER A 282 -23.60 7.46 -11.03
C SER A 282 -23.89 6.02 -10.65
N SER A 283 -24.69 5.41 -11.51
CA SER A 283 -24.95 4.00 -11.59
C SER A 283 -23.64 3.29 -11.94
N VAL A 284 -22.97 2.76 -10.93
CA VAL A 284 -22.01 1.67 -11.11
C VAL A 284 -22.66 0.42 -10.52
N LEU A 285 -23.47 -0.22 -11.38
CA LEU A 285 -23.92 -1.60 -11.22
C LEU A 285 -22.95 -2.52 -11.94
#